data_AF-A0A2J8SEE6-F1
#
_entry.id   AF-A0A2J8SEE6-F1
#
_cell.length_a   1.000
_cell.length_b   1.000
_cell.length_c   1.000
_cell.angle_alpha   90.00
_cell.angle_beta   90.00
_cell.angle_gamma   90.00
#
_symmetry.space_group_name_H-M   'P 1'
#
loop_
_entity.id
_entity.type
_entity.pdbx_description
1 polymer ?
#
loop_
_entity_poly.entity_id
_entity_poly.type
_entity_poly.pdbx_seq_one_letter_code
_entity_poly.pdbx_strand_id
1 'polypeptide(L)'
;LTIDPIRQEDAGEYQCEVSNPVSSNRSDPLKLTVKYDNTLGILIGVLVGNLLVAALVCFLLLRKAGRASDQSDFREQQPSASTPGHGPSDSSIS
;
A
#
# COMPACT_ATOMS: atom_id res chain seq x y z
N LEU A 1 -41.37 -18.93 11.88
CA LEU A 1 -40.13 -19.40 11.22
C LEU A 1 -38.96 -18.90 12.05
N THR A 2 -38.06 -19.78 12.44
CA THR A 2 -36.82 -19.42 13.14
C THR A 2 -35.69 -20.17 12.42
N ILE A 3 -34.68 -19.44 11.95
CA ILE A 3 -33.53 -20.00 11.22
C ILE A 3 -32.31 -19.79 12.10
N ASP A 4 -31.72 -20.88 12.57
CA ASP A 4 -30.50 -20.88 13.38
C ASP A 4 -29.71 -22.18 13.12
N PRO A 5 -28.49 -22.10 12.54
CA PRO A 5 -27.73 -20.90 12.17
C PRO A 5 -28.16 -20.28 10.82
N ILE A 6 -28.02 -18.96 10.67
CA ILE A 6 -28.24 -18.24 9.40
C ILE A 6 -27.06 -18.49 8.44
N ARG A 7 -27.38 -18.78 7.17
CA ARG A 7 -26.44 -18.99 6.07
C ARG A 7 -26.77 -18.07 4.90
N GLN A 8 -25.84 -17.91 3.95
CA GLN A 8 -26.01 -16.95 2.85
C GLN A 8 -27.16 -17.35 1.91
N GLU A 9 -27.37 -18.66 1.74
CA GLU A 9 -28.49 -19.26 1.00
C GLU A 9 -29.87 -18.98 1.60
N ASP A 10 -29.95 -18.53 2.86
CA ASP A 10 -31.22 -18.15 3.48
C ASP A 10 -31.70 -16.76 3.02
N ALA A 11 -30.86 -15.99 2.32
CA ALA A 11 -31.24 -14.68 1.79
C ALA A 11 -32.32 -14.82 0.71
N GLY A 12 -33.40 -14.06 0.84
CA GLY A 12 -34.54 -14.16 -0.09
C GLY A 12 -35.80 -13.47 0.42
N GLU A 13 -36.90 -13.64 -0.32
CA GLU A 13 -38.21 -13.12 0.05
C GLU A 13 -39.01 -14.20 0.83
N TYR A 14 -39.54 -13.82 1.98
CA TYR A 14 -40.34 -14.68 2.84
C TYR A 14 -41.75 -14.13 2.94
N GLN A 15 -42.73 -15.03 2.90
CA GLN A 15 -44.15 -14.67 2.96
C GLN A 15 -44.86 -15.66 3.87
N CYS A 16 -45.82 -15.18 4.65
CA CYS A 16 -46.73 -16.06 5.36
C CYS A 16 -47.92 -16.37 4.44
N GLU A 17 -48.29 -17.64 4.31
CA GLU A 17 -49.50 -18.05 3.61
C GLU A 17 -50.45 -18.76 4.59
N VAL A 18 -51.71 -18.38 4.56
CA VAL A 18 -52.80 -19.10 5.23
C VAL A 18 -53.71 -19.67 4.15
N SER A 19 -54.06 -20.96 4.24
CA SER A 19 -54.97 -21.59 3.29
C SER A 19 -56.06 -22.42 3.97
N ASN A 20 -57.21 -22.48 3.30
CA ASN A 20 -58.29 -23.42 3.56
C ASN A 20 -58.71 -24.06 2.20
N PRO A 21 -59.64 -25.03 2.18
CA PRO A 21 -60.03 -25.70 0.93
C PRO A 21 -60.65 -24.80 -0.15
N VAL A 22 -61.09 -23.59 0.21
CA VAL A 22 -61.79 -22.65 -0.69
C VAL A 22 -60.87 -21.51 -1.14
N SER A 23 -59.91 -21.09 -0.32
CA SER A 23 -59.04 -19.95 -0.58
C SER A 23 -57.70 -20.02 0.14
N SER A 24 -56.73 -19.28 -0.39
CA SER A 24 -55.51 -18.92 0.35
C SER A 24 -55.27 -17.42 0.30
N ASN A 25 -54.56 -16.92 1.31
CA ASN A 25 -54.15 -15.53 1.38
C ASN A 25 -52.69 -15.46 1.84
N ARG A 26 -51.94 -14.52 1.26
CA ARG A 26 -50.50 -14.31 1.53
C ARG A 26 -50.29 -12.93 2.14
N SER A 27 -49.35 -12.85 3.08
CA SER A 27 -48.87 -11.57 3.59
C SER A 27 -48.03 -10.83 2.56
N ASP A 28 -47.72 -9.56 2.86
CA ASP A 28 -46.67 -8.85 2.15
C ASP A 28 -45.33 -9.57 2.29
N PRO A 29 -44.45 -9.49 1.26
CA PRO A 29 -43.15 -10.12 1.28
C PRO A 29 -42.15 -9.40 2.20
N LEU A 30 -41.36 -10.20 2.91
CA LEU A 30 -40.25 -9.77 3.75
C LEU A 30 -38.92 -10.20 3.13
N LYS A 31 -38.08 -9.23 2.79
CA LYS A 31 -36.74 -9.47 2.27
C LYS A 31 -35.73 -9.73 3.38
N LEU A 32 -35.23 -10.96 3.48
CA LEU A 32 -34.12 -11.31 4.35
C LEU A 32 -32.79 -11.08 3.61
N THR A 33 -31.95 -10.20 4.15
CA THR A 33 -30.59 -9.95 3.65
C THR A 33 -29.56 -10.44 4.65
N VAL A 34 -28.70 -11.35 4.22
CA VAL A 34 -27.60 -11.88 5.04
C VAL A 34 -26.32 -11.10 4.72
N LYS A 35 -25.69 -10.51 5.74
CA LYS A 35 -24.45 -9.73 5.61
C LYS A 35 -23.29 -10.53 6.21
N TYR A 36 -22.15 -10.51 5.53
CA TYR A 36 -20.90 -11.05 6.05
C TYR A 36 -20.07 -9.94 6.70
N ASP A 37 -19.37 -10.28 7.77
CA ASP A 37 -18.43 -9.36 8.41
C ASP A 37 -17.16 -9.25 7.57
N ASN A 38 -16.95 -8.06 6.99
CA ASN A 38 -15.78 -7.77 6.16
C ASN A 38 -14.50 -7.52 6.98
N THR A 39 -14.53 -7.78 8.28
CA THR A 39 -13.41 -7.59 9.21
C THR A 39 -12.15 -8.32 8.73
N LEU A 40 -12.30 -9.49 8.12
CA LEU A 40 -11.18 -10.25 7.56
C LEU A 40 -10.53 -9.53 6.36
N GLY A 41 -11.35 -8.98 5.46
CA GLY A 41 -10.85 -8.23 4.30
C GLY A 41 -10.11 -6.95 4.69
N ILE A 42 -10.62 -6.23 5.70
CA ILE A 42 -9.97 -5.03 6.25
C ILE A 42 -8.63 -5.39 6.89
N LEU A 43 -8.58 -6.44 7.73
CA LEU A 43 -7.35 -6.87 8.39
C LEU A 43 -6.25 -7.24 7.39
N ILE A 44 -6.61 -8.02 6.36
CA ILE A 44 -5.68 -8.41 5.29
C ILE A 44 -5.23 -7.18 4.51
N GLY A 45 -6.16 -6.28 4.17
CA GLY A 45 -5.86 -5.05 3.45
C GLY A 45 -4.89 -4.14 4.23
N VAL A 46 -5.08 -4.01 5.55
CA VAL A 46 -4.18 -3.25 6.42
C VAL A 46 -2.80 -3.87 6.47
N LEU A 47 -2.69 -5.18 6.62
CA LEU A 47 -1.41 -5.88 6.70
C LEU A 47 -0.60 -5.73 5.39
N VAL A 48 -1.25 -5.98 4.25
CA VAL A 48 -0.61 -5.86 2.93
C VAL A 48 -0.31 -4.39 2.60
N GLY A 49 -1.27 -3.49 2.88
CA GLY A 49 -1.10 -2.06 2.65
C GLY A 49 0.07 -1.48 3.44
N ASN A 50 0.23 -1.86 4.71
CA ASN A 50 1.36 -1.42 5.53
C ASN A 50 2.71 -1.90 4.97
N LEU A 51 2.80 -3.18 4.55
CA LEU A 51 4.00 -3.73 3.96
C LEU A 51 4.39 -2.99 2.66
N LEU A 52 3.41 -2.70 1.79
CA LEU A 52 3.62 -1.95 0.56
C LEU A 52 4.09 -0.52 0.84
N VAL A 53 3.46 0.17 1.79
CA VAL A 53 3.86 1.54 2.17
C VAL A 53 5.28 1.55 2.74
N ALA A 54 5.62 0.62 3.64
CA ALA A 54 6.96 0.51 4.19
C ALA A 54 8.02 0.25 3.10
N ALA A 55 7.72 -0.65 2.15
CA ALA A 55 8.61 -0.93 1.03
C ALA A 55 8.81 0.30 0.13
N LEU A 56 7.74 1.03 -0.19
CA LEU A 56 7.81 2.26 -0.99
C LEU A 56 8.64 3.34 -0.28
N VAL A 57 8.42 3.56 1.02
CA VAL A 57 9.20 4.52 1.81
C VAL A 57 10.67 4.12 1.82
N CYS A 58 10.99 2.86 2.12
CA CYS A 58 12.35 2.36 2.12
C CYS A 58 13.04 2.56 0.75
N PHE A 59 12.37 2.19 -0.33
CA PHE A 59 12.88 2.35 -1.69
C PHE A 59 13.16 3.82 -2.05
N LEU A 60 12.28 4.74 -1.66
CA LEU A 60 12.47 6.18 -1.87
C LEU A 60 13.65 6.72 -1.06
N LEU A 61 13.83 6.25 0.18
CA LEU A 61 14.97 6.61 1.02
C LEU A 61 16.30 6.11 0.44
N LEU A 62 16.34 4.87 -0.04
CA LEU A 62 17.52 4.29 -0.67
C LEU A 62 17.88 5.01 -1.98
N ARG A 63 16.88 5.35 -2.82
CA ARG A 63 17.11 6.17 -4.02
C ARG A 63 17.64 7.55 -3.69
N LYS A 64 17.15 8.18 -2.62
CA LYS A 64 17.60 9.51 -2.19
C LYS A 64 19.04 9.48 -1.66
N ALA A 65 19.39 8.45 -0.88
CA ALA A 65 20.75 8.27 -0.35
C ALA A 65 21.76 7.88 -1.44
N GLY A 66 21.39 7.01 -2.39
CA GLY A 66 22.25 6.65 -3.52
C GLY A 66 22.56 7.83 -4.44
N ARG A 67 21.64 8.79 -4.55
CA ARG A 67 21.83 10.03 -5.32
C ARG A 67 22.75 11.06 -4.62
N ALA A 68 23.02 10.89 -3.32
CA ALA A 68 24.02 11.67 -2.58
C ALA A 68 25.39 10.96 -2.49
N SER A 69 25.44 9.64 -2.73
CA SER A 69 26.68 8.85 -2.68
C SER A 69 27.52 8.95 -3.96
N ASP A 70 26.95 9.38 -5.08
CA ASP A 70 27.67 9.51 -6.37
C ASP A 70 28.71 10.66 -6.36
N GLN A 71 28.73 11.48 -5.30
CA GLN A 71 29.65 12.61 -5.13
C GLN A 71 30.76 12.35 -4.10
N SER A 72 30.97 11.11 -3.65
CA SER A 72 32.02 10.78 -2.67
C SER A 72 33.22 10.02 -3.25
N ASP A 73 33.39 10.04 -4.58
CA ASP A 73 34.55 9.40 -5.25
C ASP A 73 35.49 10.41 -5.95
N PHE A 74 35.26 11.72 -5.78
CA PHE A 74 36.14 12.77 -6.35
C PHE A 74 37.04 13.46 -5.31
N ARG A 75 37.05 13.00 -4.05
CA ARG A 75 37.81 13.60 -2.95
C ARG A 75 38.98 12.75 -2.45
N GLU A 76 39.51 11.87 -3.29
CA GLU A 76 40.70 11.04 -2.97
C GLU A 76 41.87 11.22 -3.98
N GLN A 77 41.76 12.10 -4.98
CA GLN A 77 42.86 12.36 -5.94
C GLN A 77 43.66 13.67 -5.73
N GLN A 78 43.61 14.30 -4.55
CA GLN A 78 44.51 15.45 -4.29
C GLN A 78 45.66 15.09 -3.35
N PRO A 79 46.83 14.70 -3.89
CA PRO A 79 48.11 14.89 -3.21
C PRO A 79 48.59 16.35 -3.37
N SER A 80 48.68 17.00 -2.21
CA SER A 80 49.74 17.94 -1.80
C SER A 80 50.01 19.18 -2.66
N ALA A 81 49.58 20.31 -2.11
CA ALA A 81 50.04 21.65 -2.47
C ALA A 81 51.56 21.81 -2.32
N SER A 82 52.18 22.49 -3.28
CA SER A 82 53.40 23.26 -3.05
C SER A 82 53.41 24.49 -3.97
N THR A 83 53.34 25.67 -3.36
CA THR A 83 53.85 26.92 -3.94
C THR A 83 54.61 27.63 -2.82
N PRO A 84 55.85 28.05 -3.08
CA PRO A 84 56.11 29.49 -3.22
C PRO A 84 57.02 29.73 -4.43
N GLY A 85 56.70 30.62 -5.37
CA GLY A 85 56.79 32.07 -5.18
C GLY A 85 57.99 32.64 -5.96
N HIS A 86 57.69 33.23 -7.12
CA HIS A 86 58.32 34.41 -7.74
C HIS A 86 59.80 34.43 -8.20
N GLY A 87 59.99 34.80 -9.48
CA GLY A 87 61.21 35.43 -10.03
C GLY A 87 61.34 35.28 -11.55
N PRO A 88 61.26 36.36 -12.36
CA PRO A 88 61.59 36.31 -13.78
C PRO A 88 63.09 36.57 -13.96
N SER A 89 63.78 35.81 -14.81
CA SER A 89 65.17 36.10 -15.18
C SER A 89 65.46 35.62 -16.59
N ASP A 90 65.60 36.59 -17.49
CA ASP A 90 66.21 36.48 -18.80
C ASP A 90 67.64 35.93 -18.70
N SER A 91 68.05 35.11 -19.67
CA SER A 91 69.38 35.24 -20.31
C SER A 91 69.57 34.25 -21.46
N SER A 92 70.05 34.82 -22.56
CA SER A 92 70.46 34.30 -23.86
C SER A 92 71.70 33.38 -23.84
N ILE A 93 72.10 32.91 -25.04
CA ILE A 93 73.41 32.29 -25.46
C ILE A 93 73.48 30.77 -25.24
N SER A 94 73.88 29.91 -26.19
CA SER A 94 74.49 30.05 -27.53
C SER A 94 74.15 28.85 -28.41
#